data_AF-A0A7C6K751-F1
#
_entry.id   AF-A0A7C6K751-F1
#
_cell.length_a   1.000
_cell.length_b   1.000
_cell.length_c   1.000
_cell.angle_alpha   90.00
_cell.angle_beta   90.00
_cell.angle_gamma   90.00
#
_symmetry.space_group_name_H-M   'P 1'
#
loop_
_entity.id
_entity.type
_entity.pdbx_description
1 polymer ?
#
loop_
_entity_poly.entity_id
_entity_poly.type
_entity_poly.pdbx_seq_one_letter_code
_entity_poly.pdbx_strand_id
1 'polypeptide(L)' 'MFIRVLLVLLLGIGVAVYEVPRLMEEQMKRELIAFGGFLLIGVALALALTLGLPLPNPTQAIEFIFGPLERLLYPG' A
#
# COMPACT_ATOMS: atom_id res chain seq x y z
N MET A 1 13.47 14.49 5.40
CA MET A 1 12.57 13.47 6.00
C MET A 1 11.19 14.07 6.28
N PHE A 2 11.07 15.10 7.12
CA PHE A 2 9.79 15.76 7.45
C PHE A 2 8.96 16.22 6.23
N ILE A 3 9.58 16.92 5.27
CA ILE A 3 8.90 17.38 4.05
C ILE A 3 8.30 16.22 3.25
N ARG A 4 9.00 15.08 3.16
CA ARG A 4 8.51 13.91 2.42
C ARG A 4 7.27 13.30 3.08
N VAL A 5 7.29 13.19 4.41
CA VAL A 5 6.13 12.72 5.20
C VAL A 5 4.94 13.65 5.01
N LEU A 6 5.17 14.97 5.08
CA LEU A 6 4.13 15.97 4.86
C LEU A 6 3.51 15.86 3.47
N LEU A 7 4.33 15.67 2.43
CA LEU A 7 3.85 15.48 1.06
C LEU A 7 3.01 14.21 0.90
N VAL A 8 3.42 13.09 1.50
CA VAL A 8 2.64 11.83 1.46
C VAL A 8 1.26 12.03 2.09
N LEU A 9 1.21 12.68 3.26
CA LEU A 9 -0.06 12.96 3.94
C LEU A 9 -0.94 13.94 3.15
N LEU A 10 -0.36 15.01 2.60
CA LEU A 10 -1.09 15.99 1.79
C LEU A 10 -1.68 15.33 0.53
N LEU A 11 -0.92 14.46 -0.14
CA LEU A 11 -1.42 13.73 -1.30
C LEU A 11 -2.54 12.76 -0.91
N GLY A 12 -2.38 12.01 0.18
CA GLY A 12 -3.42 11.10 0.69
C GLY A 12 -4.71 11.83 1.04
N ILE A 13 -4.60 12.98 1.72
CA ILE A 13 -5.74 13.85 2.03
C ILE A 13 -6.36 14.42 0.74
N GLY A 14 -5.55 14.88 -0.20
CA GLY A 14 -6.03 15.41 -1.48
C GLY A 14 -6.85 14.39 -2.26
N VAL A 15 -6.37 13.14 -2.33
CA VAL A 15 -7.10 12.03 -2.97
C VAL A 15 -8.40 11.73 -2.20
N ALA A 16 -8.37 11.68 -0.87
CA ALA A 16 -9.57 11.48 -0.07
C ALA A 16 -10.61 12.60 -0.28
N VAL A 17 -10.20 13.87 -0.25
CA VAL A 17 -11.09 15.02 -0.45
C VAL A 17 -11.69 15.02 -1.85
N TYR A 18 -10.99 14.52 -2.86
CA TYR A 18 -11.52 14.43 -4.21
C TYR A 18 -12.52 13.27 -4.39
N GLU A 19 -12.18 12.08 -3.90
CA GLU A 19 -12.96 10.87 -4.19
C GLU A 19 -14.09 10.61 -3.18
N VAL A 20 -13.88 10.92 -1.89
CA VAL A 20 -14.84 10.60 -0.81
C VAL A 20 -16.18 11.31 -0.99
N PRO A 21 -16.25 12.62 -1.33
CA PRO A 21 -17.52 13.30 -1.54
C PRO A 21 -18.33 12.64 -2.66
N ARG A 22 -17.68 12.32 -3.78
CA ARG A 22 -18.33 11.64 -4.91
C ARG A 22 -18.93 10.29 -4.49
N LEU A 23 -18.14 9.47 -3.79
CA LEU A 23 -18.60 8.16 -3.31
C LEU A 23 -19.71 8.24 -2.26
N MET A 24 -19.72 9.31 -1.45
CA MET A 24 -20.77 9.56 -0.47
C MET A 24 -22.07 10.03 -1.13
N GLU A 25 -21.98 10.93 -2.11
CA GLU A 25 -23.12 11.44 -2.88
C GLU A 25 -23.82 10.32 -3.66
N GLU A 26 -23.05 9.41 -4.26
CA GLU A 26 -23.57 8.24 -4.99
C GLU A 26 -24.03 7.09 -4.06
N GLN A 27 -23.98 7.28 -2.73
CA GLN A 27 -24.30 6.28 -1.70
C GLN A 27 -23.55 4.94 -1.83
N MET A 28 -22.36 4.95 -2.41
CA MET A 28 -21.58 3.75 -2.72
C MET A 28 -20.76 3.28 -1.51
N LYS A 29 -21.46 2.90 -0.41
CA LYS A 29 -20.81 2.56 0.88
C LYS A 29 -19.78 1.44 0.79
N ARG A 30 -20.01 0.44 -0.06
CA ARG A 30 -19.06 -0.67 -0.28
C ARG A 30 -17.78 -0.19 -0.95
N GLU A 31 -17.91 0.70 -1.92
CA GLU A 31 -16.78 1.27 -2.65
C GLU A 31 -16.02 2.26 -1.79
N LEU A 32 -16.72 3.04 -0.97
CA LEU A 32 -16.09 3.90 0.03
C LEU A 32 -15.21 3.10 1.02
N ILE A 33 -15.69 1.93 1.48
CA ILE A 33 -14.90 1.05 2.35
C ILE A 33 -13.67 0.49 1.59
N ALA A 34 -13.86 0.01 0.37
CA ALA A 34 -12.75 -0.52 -0.44
C ALA A 34 -11.71 0.57 -0.74
N PHE A 35 -12.15 1.73 -1.22
CA PHE A 35 -11.31 2.91 -1.46
C PHE A 35 -10.56 3.33 -0.20
N GLY A 36 -11.26 3.49 0.93
CA GLY A 36 -10.65 3.86 2.20
C GLY A 36 -9.60 2.85 2.65
N GLY A 37 -9.88 1.55 2.52
CA GLY A 37 -8.94 0.48 2.81
C GLY A 37 -7.67 0.57 1.95
N PHE A 38 -7.82 0.68 0.63
CA PHE A 38 -6.68 0.80 -0.29
C PHE A 38 -5.89 2.09 -0.06
N LEU A 39 -6.57 3.21 0.18
CA LEU A 39 -5.92 4.49 0.44
C LEU A 39 -5.10 4.43 1.73
N LEU A 40 -5.65 3.87 2.81
CA LEU A 40 -4.93 3.69 4.08
C LEU A 40 -3.71 2.79 3.91
N ILE A 41 -3.84 1.67 3.20
CA ILE A 41 -2.71 0.77 2.90
C ILE A 41 -1.64 1.52 2.11
N GLY A 42 -2.01 2.23 1.05
CA GLY A 42 -1.08 3.00 0.22
C GLY A 42 -0.34 4.08 1.02
N VAL A 43 -1.04 4.86 1.84
CA VAL A 43 -0.44 5.89 2.70
C VAL A 43 0.46 5.25 3.75
N ALA A 44 0.03 4.17 4.40
CA ALA A 44 0.85 3.47 5.39
C ALA A 44 2.15 2.94 4.79
N LEU A 45 2.10 2.31 3.61
CA LEU A 45 3.28 1.85 2.88
C LEU A 45 4.20 3.00 2.47
N ALA A 46 3.64 4.09 1.93
CA ALA A 46 4.40 5.27 1.54
C ALA A 46 5.10 5.93 2.74
N LEU A 47 4.42 5.98 3.90
CA LEU A 47 5.01 6.45 5.15
C LEU A 47 6.12 5.53 5.64
N ALA A 48 5.90 4.21 5.63
CA ALA A 48 6.90 3.24 6.03
C ALA A 48 8.17 3.35 5.17
N LEU A 49 8.02 3.46 3.84
CA LEU A 49 9.13 3.71 2.92
C LEU A 49 9.85 5.03 3.23
N THR A 50 9.10 6.10 3.46
CA THR A 50 9.65 7.44 3.72
C THR A 50 10.41 7.50 5.06
N LEU A 51 9.94 6.76 6.06
CA LEU A 51 10.55 6.66 7.38
C LEU A 51 11.71 5.65 7.41
N GLY A 52 11.94 4.90 6.33
CA GLY A 52 12.96 3.85 6.29
C GLY A 52 12.64 2.65 7.18
N LEU A 53 11.35 2.41 7.46
CA LEU A 53 10.92 1.23 8.21
C LEU A 53 11.19 -0.03 7.37
N PRO A 54 11.62 -1.14 8.01
CA PRO A 54 11.79 -2.40 7.32
C PRO A 54 10.43 -2.90 6.85
N LEU A 55 10.17 -2.75 5.55
CA LEU A 55 9.01 -3.33 4.91
C LEU A 55 9.33 -4.77 4.49
N PRO A 56 8.39 -5.71 4.68
CA PRO A 56 8.56 -7.05 4.18
C PRO A 56 8.79 -6.97 2.66
N ASN A 57 9.92 -7.48 2.21
CA ASN A 57 10.27 -7.49 0.80
C ASN A 57 9.39 -8.56 0.11
N PRO A 58 8.53 -8.19 -0.86
CA PRO A 58 7.71 -9.16 -1.58
C PRO A 58 8.55 -10.27 -2.23
N THR A 59 9.78 -9.96 -2.63
CA THR A 59 10.73 -10.94 -3.17
C THR A 59 11.05 -12.03 -2.16
N GLN A 60 11.16 -11.73 -0.87
CA GLN A 60 11.38 -12.75 0.17
C GLN A 60 10.16 -13.68 0.31
N ALA A 61 8.95 -13.15 0.13
CA ALA A 61 7.74 -13.99 0.12
C ALA A 61 7.70 -14.88 -1.13
N ILE A 62 8.10 -14.35 -2.29
CA ILE A 62 8.25 -15.13 -3.53
C ILE A 62 9.31 -16.23 -3.33
N GLU A 63 10.49 -15.91 -2.82
CA GLU A 63 11.55 -16.88 -2.51
C GLU A 63 11.08 -17.94 -1.53
N PHE A 64 10.29 -17.58 -0.51
CA PHE A 64 9.74 -18.56 0.43
C PHE A 64 8.79 -19.57 -0.24
N ILE A 65 7.94 -19.08 -1.16
CA ILE A 65 6.96 -19.91 -1.87
C ILE A 65 7.63 -20.75 -2.97
N PHE A 66 8.55 -20.16 -3.74
CA PHE A 66 9.13 -20.76 -4.94
C PHE A 66 10.51 -21.41 -4.70
N GLY A 67 11.20 -21.07 -3.62
CA GLY A 67 12.49 -21.66 -3.25
C GLY A 67 12.46 -23.20 -3.13
N PRO A 68 11.39 -23.83 -2.60
CA PRO A 68 11.27 -25.29 -2.65
C PRO A 68 11.22 -25.87 -4.07
N LEU A 69 10.56 -25.17 -5.01
CA LEU A 69 10.50 -25.57 -6.41
C LEU A 69 11.85 -25.38 -7.12
N GLU A 70 12.53 -24.26 -6.84
CA GLU A 70 13.88 -23.98 -7.34
C GLU A 70 14.85 -25.09 -6.93
N ARG A 71 14.87 -25.47 -5.64
CA ARG A 71 15.72 -26.57 -5.13
C ARG A 71 15.38 -27.93 -5.73
N LEU A 72 14.14 -28.14 -6.15
CA LEU A 72 13.71 -29.39 -6.79
C LEU A 72 14.14 -29.45 -8.26
N LEU A 73 14.10 -28.32 -8.98
CA LEU A 73 14.43 -28.22 -10.40
C LEU A 73 15.93 -28.06 -10.67
N TYR A 74 16.64 -27.34 -9.81
CA TYR A 74 18.09 -27.13 -9.87
C TYR A 74 18.70 -27.47 -8.49
N PRO A 75 19.00 -28.77 -8.23
CA PRO A 75 19.55 -29.23 -6.96
C PRO A 75 21.06 -28.95 -6.79
N GLY A 76 21.61 -27.96 -7.48
CA GLY A 76 23.05 -27.63 -7.49
C GLY A 76 23.50 -26.84 -6.27
#